data_AF-A0A9Q1GEQ9-F1
#
_entry.id   AF-A0A9Q1GEQ9-F1
#
_cell.length_a   1.000
_cell.length_b   1.000
_cell.length_c   1.000
_cell.angle_alpha   90.00
_cell.angle_beta   90.00
_cell.angle_gamma   90.00
#
_symmetry.space_group_name_H-M   'P 1'
#
loop_
_entity.id
_entity.type
_entity.pdbx_description
1 polymer ?
#
loop_
_entity_poly.entity_id
_entity_poly.type
_entity_poly.pdbx_seq_one_letter_code
_entity_poly.pdbx_strand_id
1 'polypeptide(L)'
;MDNNLQSILCNGTLLEFNSTADKETFQRVSCSLTPGELRETRRAFQQNLDAQKLASAISKLQNSMLFNAANSLDFRSDMMGSINLMLCGKEPDVNSTNSRNISTSGFMTNFTYNETQNNNSTNNNSSAFCQTLVDILENTPGLRYVWSTFQPLLQGKVLYTPDTVSTSLIVKEANNTFHAIAMLKELAEAWGIHGHKIWDFMQDSSQMNSMRTLLNNPGDRPPGAPARDWRDSFNSTSEILAMLAQFIGCFDLDKFQAVPTEANLVEESLRLLKEEKFWAGIVFEDIDPQASDPPALVKYKIRMDIDEVERTNKAEDRSWSPGARDHSYNDLRYVWGGFAYLQDMIDHGIIRTHTAKSQPKFPMFVGVIKTG
;
A
#
# COMPACT_ATOMS: atom_id res chain seq x y z
N MET A 1 34.55 16.88 -34.04
CA MET A 1 33.83 15.76 -33.38
C MET A 1 32.32 15.77 -33.67
N ASP A 2 31.74 16.81 -34.28
CA ASP A 2 30.27 16.93 -34.47
C ASP A 2 29.71 16.12 -35.66
N ASN A 3 30.51 15.85 -36.70
CA ASN A 3 30.08 15.06 -37.87
C ASN A 3 29.71 13.60 -37.55
N ASN A 4 30.03 13.12 -36.33
CA ASN A 4 29.72 11.74 -35.91
C ASN A 4 28.33 11.62 -35.27
N LEU A 5 27.78 12.69 -34.68
CA LEU A 5 26.47 12.59 -34.02
C LEU A 5 25.32 12.54 -35.03
N GLN A 6 25.41 13.35 -36.09
CA GLN A 6 24.41 13.37 -37.16
C GLN A 6 24.39 12.02 -37.92
N SER A 7 25.57 11.44 -38.18
CA SER A 7 25.64 10.11 -38.80
C SER A 7 25.07 9.01 -37.90
N ILE A 8 25.30 9.07 -36.58
CA ILE A 8 24.76 8.10 -35.61
C ILE A 8 23.23 8.24 -35.49
N LEU A 9 22.70 9.46 -35.41
CA LEU A 9 21.26 9.71 -35.28
C LEU A 9 20.50 9.37 -36.56
N CYS A 10 21.13 9.50 -37.73
CA CYS A 10 20.54 9.14 -39.02
C CYS A 10 20.58 7.65 -39.33
N ASN A 11 21.66 6.94 -38.94
CA ASN A 11 21.73 5.49 -39.13
C ASN A 11 20.84 4.72 -38.13
N GLY A 12 20.43 5.35 -37.03
CA GLY A 12 19.45 4.79 -36.07
C GLY A 12 19.92 3.51 -35.36
N THR A 13 21.22 3.22 -35.36
CA THR A 13 21.78 1.97 -34.81
C THR A 13 21.81 1.90 -33.29
N LEU A 14 21.55 3.02 -32.61
CA LEU A 14 21.66 3.15 -31.14
C LEU A 14 20.32 3.38 -30.43
N LEU A 15 19.20 3.44 -31.16
CA LEU A 15 17.87 3.70 -30.62
C LEU A 15 16.88 2.65 -31.12
N GLU A 16 16.29 1.91 -30.19
CA GLU A 16 15.23 0.94 -30.46
C GLU A 16 13.87 1.63 -30.38
N PHE A 17 13.09 1.53 -31.46
CA PHE A 17 11.78 2.17 -31.58
C PHE A 17 10.69 1.12 -31.57
N ASN A 18 9.60 1.40 -30.85
CA ASN A 18 8.48 0.47 -30.70
C ASN A 18 7.63 0.36 -31.99
N SER A 19 7.77 1.31 -32.91
CA SER A 19 7.07 1.35 -34.20
C SER A 19 7.99 1.83 -35.31
N THR A 20 7.86 1.23 -36.50
CA THR A 20 8.57 1.65 -37.71
C THR A 20 8.22 3.09 -38.12
N ALA A 21 6.99 3.53 -37.85
CA ALA A 21 6.56 4.90 -38.14
C ALA A 21 7.24 5.93 -37.22
N ASP A 22 7.49 5.58 -35.96
CA ASP A 22 8.18 6.45 -35.00
C ASP A 22 9.67 6.56 -35.34
N LYS A 23 10.28 5.45 -35.77
CA LYS A 23 11.65 5.42 -36.28
C LYS A 23 11.82 6.34 -37.48
N GLU A 24 10.93 6.24 -38.47
CA GLU A 24 10.98 7.08 -39.68
C GLU A 24 10.74 8.56 -39.36
N THR A 25 9.82 8.85 -38.44
CA THR A 25 9.53 10.22 -38.01
C THR A 25 10.72 10.83 -37.28
N PHE A 26 11.34 10.07 -36.36
CA PHE A 26 12.53 10.49 -35.65
C PHE A 26 13.71 10.71 -36.60
N GLN A 27 13.95 9.80 -37.55
CA GLN A 27 15.03 9.94 -38.55
C GLN A 27 14.79 11.13 -39.48
N ARG A 28 13.55 11.38 -39.89
CA ARG A 28 13.21 12.54 -40.74
C ARG A 28 13.49 13.87 -40.03
N VAL A 29 13.19 13.95 -38.74
CA VAL A 29 13.43 15.16 -37.93
C VAL A 29 14.90 15.30 -37.55
N SER A 30 15.56 14.22 -37.10
CA SER A 30 16.95 14.29 -36.66
C SER A 30 17.94 14.52 -37.82
N CYS A 31 17.65 14.00 -39.02
CA CYS A 31 18.49 14.17 -40.21
C CYS A 31 18.25 15.48 -40.97
N SER A 32 17.15 16.17 -40.71
CA SER A 32 16.85 17.47 -41.32
C SER A 32 17.50 18.64 -40.57
N LEU A 33 18.01 18.40 -39.35
CA LEU A 33 18.66 19.41 -38.53
C LEU A 33 20.13 19.62 -38.95
N THR A 34 20.57 20.88 -38.93
CA THR A 34 21.97 21.24 -39.18
C THR A 34 22.85 20.96 -37.96
N PRO A 35 24.19 20.83 -38.12
CA PRO A 35 25.11 20.60 -37.00
C PRO A 35 25.03 21.69 -35.89
N GLY A 36 24.65 22.92 -36.24
CA GLY A 36 24.42 24.00 -35.29
C GLY A 36 23.15 23.79 -34.46
N GLU A 37 22.06 23.38 -35.10
CA GLU A 37 20.77 23.09 -34.45
C GLU A 37 20.84 21.83 -33.59
N LEU A 38 21.60 20.80 -34.00
CA LEU A 38 21.89 19.65 -33.13
C LEU A 38 22.65 20.04 -31.86
N ARG A 39 23.51 21.07 -31.93
CA ARG A 39 24.27 21.55 -30.78
C ARG A 39 23.40 22.33 -29.81
N GLU A 40 22.49 23.16 -30.33
CA GLU A 40 21.43 23.84 -29.58
C GLU A 40 20.47 22.83 -28.95
N THR A 41 20.03 21.83 -29.71
CA THR A 41 19.12 20.77 -29.24
C THR A 41 19.78 19.92 -28.16
N ARG A 42 21.07 19.57 -28.32
CA ARG A 42 21.86 18.90 -27.27
C ARG A 42 21.95 19.76 -26.02
N ARG A 43 22.19 21.08 -26.15
CA ARG A 43 22.24 22.00 -25.00
C ARG A 43 20.89 22.15 -24.33
N ALA A 44 19.80 22.28 -25.08
CA ALA A 44 18.44 22.37 -24.55
C ALA A 44 18.02 21.05 -23.89
N PHE A 45 18.34 19.90 -24.48
CA PHE A 45 18.11 18.58 -23.91
C PHE A 45 18.94 18.38 -22.63
N GLN A 46 20.22 18.80 -22.60
CA GLN A 46 21.08 18.76 -21.42
C GLN A 46 20.67 19.77 -20.34
N GLN A 47 20.06 20.89 -20.70
CA GLN A 47 19.49 21.85 -19.73
C GLN A 47 18.15 21.37 -19.16
N ASN A 48 17.34 20.66 -19.96
CA ASN A 48 16.06 20.09 -19.52
C ASN A 48 16.23 18.74 -18.79
N LEU A 49 17.24 17.94 -19.15
CA LEU A 49 17.81 16.88 -18.31
C LEU A 49 18.69 17.54 -17.25
N ASP A 50 18.05 18.23 -16.33
CA ASP A 50 18.72 18.88 -15.23
C ASP A 50 19.30 17.79 -14.30
N ALA A 51 20.51 17.33 -14.61
CA ALA A 51 21.22 16.30 -13.87
C ALA A 51 21.46 16.74 -12.42
N GLN A 52 21.43 18.05 -12.12
CA GLN A 52 21.44 18.57 -10.76
C GLN A 52 20.09 18.42 -10.09
N LYS A 53 18.96 18.63 -10.78
CA LYS A 53 17.63 18.27 -10.25
C LYS A 53 17.48 16.77 -10.07
N LEU A 54 17.88 15.96 -11.03
CA LEU A 54 17.86 14.50 -10.93
C LEU A 54 18.81 14.01 -9.84
N ALA A 55 20.04 14.51 -9.76
CA ALA A 55 20.96 14.20 -8.67
C ALA A 55 20.48 14.76 -7.33
N SER A 56 19.79 15.90 -7.30
CA SER A 56 19.18 16.43 -6.06
C SER A 56 17.95 15.62 -5.66
N ALA A 57 17.20 15.09 -6.62
CA ALA A 57 16.05 14.21 -6.37
C ALA A 57 16.52 12.84 -5.91
N ILE A 58 17.55 12.28 -6.56
CA ILE A 58 18.24 11.04 -6.17
C ILE A 58 18.94 11.24 -4.82
N SER A 59 19.58 12.38 -4.57
CA SER A 59 20.20 12.68 -3.27
C SER A 59 19.16 12.92 -2.19
N LYS A 60 18.02 13.54 -2.50
CA LYS A 60 16.86 13.65 -1.59
C LYS A 60 16.21 12.28 -1.34
N LEU A 61 16.21 11.38 -2.33
CA LEU A 61 15.75 9.99 -2.21
C LEU A 61 16.74 9.17 -1.38
N GLN A 62 18.04 9.22 -1.67
CA GLN A 62 19.11 8.56 -0.91
C GLN A 62 19.17 9.06 0.54
N ASN A 63 18.94 10.35 0.77
CA ASN A 63 18.87 10.94 2.10
C ASN A 63 17.45 10.88 2.69
N SER A 64 16.47 10.30 1.99
CA SER A 64 15.14 10.10 2.55
C SER A 64 15.22 9.04 3.64
N MET A 65 14.36 9.15 4.66
CA MET A 65 14.32 8.21 5.78
C MET A 65 14.19 6.76 5.30
N LEU A 66 13.47 6.53 4.19
CA LEU A 66 13.24 5.19 3.63
C LEU A 66 14.52 4.51 3.11
N PHE A 67 15.41 5.26 2.46
CA PHE A 67 16.67 4.72 1.90
C PHE A 67 17.80 4.66 2.92
N ASN A 68 17.85 5.61 3.87
CA ASN A 68 18.79 5.52 4.99
C ASN A 68 18.43 4.36 5.92
N ALA A 69 17.13 4.11 6.12
CA ALA A 69 16.64 2.94 6.84
C ALA A 69 16.94 1.64 6.11
N ALA A 70 16.96 1.59 4.77
CA ALA A 70 17.09 0.35 4.00
C ALA A 70 18.33 -0.51 4.37
N ASN A 71 19.41 0.10 4.88
CA ASN A 71 20.60 -0.64 5.34
C ASN A 71 20.46 -1.23 6.76
N SER A 72 19.46 -0.78 7.53
CA SER A 72 19.11 -1.26 8.87
C SER A 72 17.74 -1.94 8.92
N LEU A 73 17.04 -2.05 7.77
CA LEU A 73 15.85 -2.88 7.63
C LEU A 73 16.27 -4.35 7.53
N ASP A 74 16.40 -5.01 8.68
CA ASP A 74 16.54 -6.46 8.76
C ASP A 74 15.20 -7.07 9.21
N PHE A 75 14.31 -7.32 8.25
CA PHE A 75 13.02 -7.97 8.53
C PHE A 75 13.16 -9.44 8.96
N ARG A 76 14.36 -10.02 8.81
CA ARG A 76 14.65 -11.40 9.22
C ARG A 76 15.01 -11.46 10.69
N SER A 77 15.84 -10.53 11.19
CA SER A 77 16.29 -10.51 12.60
C SER A 77 15.47 -9.59 13.50
N ASP A 78 15.00 -8.46 12.96
CA ASP A 78 14.29 -7.42 13.69
C ASP A 78 13.17 -6.83 12.84
N MET A 79 12.15 -7.65 12.57
CA MET A 79 10.96 -7.25 11.81
C MET A 79 10.29 -6.00 12.39
N MET A 80 10.18 -5.89 13.71
CA MET A 80 9.47 -4.78 14.34
C MET A 80 10.30 -3.48 14.37
N GLY A 81 11.61 -3.57 14.66
CA GLY A 81 12.49 -2.40 14.50
C GLY A 81 12.54 -1.93 13.06
N SER A 82 12.53 -2.85 12.10
CA SER A 82 12.49 -2.54 10.67
C SER A 82 11.16 -1.90 10.25
N ILE A 83 10.01 -2.43 10.68
CA ILE A 83 8.69 -1.84 10.40
C ILE A 83 8.58 -0.46 11.06
N ASN A 84 9.00 -0.31 12.32
CA ASN A 84 8.94 0.98 13.02
C ASN A 84 9.88 2.01 12.39
N LEU A 85 11.06 1.60 11.94
CA LEU A 85 11.99 2.47 11.24
C LEU A 85 11.44 2.87 9.85
N MET A 86 10.78 1.95 9.15
CA MET A 86 10.17 2.21 7.84
C MET A 86 8.97 3.14 7.94
N LEU A 87 8.07 2.92 8.92
CA LEU A 87 6.82 3.67 9.05
C LEU A 87 6.98 4.97 9.85
N CYS A 88 7.79 4.95 10.91
CA CYS A 88 7.91 6.04 11.87
C CYS A 88 9.27 6.75 11.81
N GLY A 89 10.23 6.24 11.02
CA GLY A 89 11.55 6.86 10.83
C GLY A 89 12.47 6.81 12.04
N LYS A 90 12.16 5.97 13.05
CA LYS A 90 12.94 5.82 14.28
C LYS A 90 13.08 4.35 14.67
N GLU A 91 14.27 3.97 15.16
CA GLU A 91 14.41 2.73 15.92
C GLU A 91 13.60 2.84 17.22
N PRO A 92 12.94 1.77 17.67
CA PRO A 92 12.22 1.80 18.93
C PRO A 92 13.20 2.03 20.09
N ASP A 93 13.08 3.17 20.78
CA ASP A 93 13.84 3.49 21.99
C ASP A 93 13.39 2.56 23.15
N VAL A 94 13.95 1.35 23.18
CA VAL A 94 13.73 0.35 24.25
C VAL A 94 14.29 0.76 25.62
N ASN A 95 14.96 1.92 25.71
CA ASN A 95 15.46 2.49 26.97
C ASN A 95 14.49 3.45 27.67
N SER A 96 13.27 3.64 27.17
CA SER A 96 12.23 4.40 27.89
C SER A 96 11.65 3.55 29.03
N THR A 97 11.79 4.06 30.25
CA THR A 97 11.65 3.41 31.56
C THR A 97 10.27 2.85 31.94
N ASN A 98 9.44 2.37 31.01
CA ASN A 98 8.22 1.62 31.36
C ASN A 98 7.64 0.70 30.27
N SER A 99 8.30 0.51 29.12
CA SER A 99 7.92 -0.55 28.18
C SER A 99 8.66 -1.84 28.54
N ARG A 100 7.92 -2.91 28.84
CA ARG A 100 8.48 -4.24 29.11
C ARG A 100 9.46 -4.62 27.99
N ASN A 101 10.65 -5.10 28.37
CA ASN A 101 11.62 -5.73 27.46
C ASN A 101 10.94 -6.84 26.64
N ILE A 102 10.50 -6.52 25.42
CA ILE A 102 10.20 -7.53 24.39
C ILE A 102 11.56 -7.91 23.81
N SER A 103 12.18 -8.96 24.36
CA SER A 103 13.39 -9.53 23.80
C SER A 103 13.04 -10.25 22.49
N THR A 104 13.29 -9.61 21.35
CA THR A 104 13.12 -10.16 20.00
C THR A 104 14.14 -11.26 19.66
N SER A 105 15.15 -11.49 20.51
CA SER A 105 16.19 -12.51 20.30
C SER A 105 15.67 -13.96 20.13
N GLY A 106 14.42 -14.26 20.54
CA GLY A 106 13.78 -15.57 20.35
C GLY A 106 12.91 -15.68 19.09
N PHE A 107 12.66 -14.56 18.39
CA PHE A 107 11.80 -14.50 17.19
C PHE A 107 12.45 -15.17 15.97
N MET A 108 13.78 -15.14 15.89
CA MET A 108 14.52 -15.43 14.66
C MET A 108 14.81 -16.92 14.42
N THR A 109 14.89 -17.77 15.46
CA THR A 109 15.28 -19.18 15.25
C THR A 109 14.22 -20.00 14.51
N ASN A 110 12.95 -19.58 14.52
CA ASN A 110 11.87 -20.28 13.80
C ASN A 110 11.65 -19.80 12.36
N PHE A 111 12.16 -18.62 11.96
CA PHE A 111 12.09 -18.14 10.58
C PHE A 111 13.28 -18.56 9.72
N THR A 112 14.12 -19.48 10.21
CA THR A 112 15.12 -20.16 9.39
C THR A 112 14.40 -21.11 8.43
N TYR A 113 13.87 -20.56 7.33
CA TYR A 113 13.41 -21.33 6.19
C TYR A 113 14.60 -22.12 5.65
N ASN A 114 14.70 -23.40 6.04
CA ASN A 114 15.51 -24.36 5.32
C ASN A 114 14.83 -24.55 3.97
N GLU A 115 15.37 -23.89 2.95
CA GLU A 115 15.04 -24.13 1.55
C GLU A 115 15.54 -25.53 1.17
N THR A 116 14.88 -26.58 1.67
CA THR A 116 14.91 -27.88 1.00
C THR A 116 13.95 -27.76 -0.17
N GLN A 117 14.51 -27.37 -1.31
CA GLN A 117 13.94 -27.54 -2.65
C GLN A 117 13.31 -28.93 -2.76
N ASN A 118 12.00 -29.01 -2.52
CA ASN A 118 11.19 -30.15 -2.87
C ASN A 118 10.20 -29.66 -3.92
N ASN A 119 10.65 -29.72 -5.16
CA ASN A 119 9.83 -29.52 -6.35
C ASN A 119 8.66 -30.50 -6.30
N ASN A 120 7.49 -30.02 -5.85
CA ASN A 120 6.13 -30.43 -6.23
C ASN A 120 5.12 -29.93 -5.18
N SER A 121 4.77 -28.65 -5.18
CA SER A 121 3.47 -28.13 -4.68
C SER A 121 3.33 -26.63 -4.94
N THR A 122 3.03 -26.26 -6.19
CA THR A 122 2.47 -24.94 -6.51
C THR A 122 1.07 -24.84 -5.90
N ASN A 123 1.00 -24.37 -4.64
CA ASN A 123 -0.10 -23.65 -3.96
C ASN A 123 0.07 -23.61 -2.43
N ASN A 124 1.09 -24.25 -1.84
CA ASN A 124 1.21 -24.38 -0.38
C ASN A 124 2.09 -23.33 0.31
N ASN A 125 2.92 -22.56 -0.41
CA ASN A 125 3.87 -21.63 0.22
C ASN A 125 3.20 -20.37 0.82
N SER A 126 2.16 -19.82 0.20
CA SER A 126 1.45 -18.64 0.72
C SER A 126 0.72 -18.94 2.03
N SER A 127 0.05 -20.10 2.08
CA SER A 127 -0.64 -20.60 3.28
C SER A 127 0.32 -20.78 4.46
N ALA A 128 1.51 -21.36 4.23
CA ALA A 128 2.51 -21.59 5.28
C ALA A 128 3.09 -20.28 5.85
N PHE A 129 3.36 -19.28 4.99
CA PHE A 129 3.78 -17.96 5.41
C PHE A 129 2.72 -17.27 6.28
N CYS A 130 1.45 -17.28 5.83
CA CYS A 130 0.36 -16.62 6.55
C CYS A 130 0.07 -17.28 7.89
N GLN A 131 0.09 -18.62 7.97
CA GLN A 131 -0.04 -19.34 9.24
C GLN A 131 1.09 -18.97 10.20
N THR A 132 2.33 -18.96 9.73
CA THR A 132 3.49 -18.59 10.55
C THR A 132 3.40 -17.14 11.05
N LEU A 133 2.95 -16.23 10.19
CA LEU A 133 2.75 -14.82 10.54
C LEU A 133 1.68 -14.66 11.63
N VAL A 134 0.52 -15.30 11.45
CA VAL A 134 -0.58 -15.26 12.43
C VAL A 134 -0.14 -15.87 13.75
N ASP A 135 0.48 -17.05 13.72
CA ASP A 135 0.99 -17.74 14.91
C ASP A 135 1.94 -16.84 15.71
N ILE A 136 2.81 -16.11 15.04
CA ILE A 136 3.76 -15.21 15.69
C ILE A 136 3.09 -14.00 16.30
N LEU A 137 2.12 -13.43 15.58
CA LEU A 137 1.36 -12.27 16.03
C LEU A 137 0.51 -12.64 17.26
N GLU A 138 -0.06 -13.83 17.32
CA GLU A 138 -0.85 -14.31 18.46
C GLU A 138 0.00 -14.74 19.67
N ASN A 139 1.13 -15.40 19.43
CA ASN A 139 1.95 -16.00 20.50
C ASN A 139 2.98 -15.03 21.10
N THR A 140 3.27 -13.90 20.46
CA THR A 140 4.25 -12.92 20.97
C THR A 140 3.59 -11.91 21.92
N PRO A 141 4.00 -11.84 23.21
CA PRO A 141 3.48 -10.86 24.16
C PRO A 141 3.75 -9.43 23.67
N GLY A 142 2.70 -8.63 23.52
CA GLY A 142 2.75 -7.28 22.95
C GLY A 142 2.25 -7.21 21.49
N LEU A 143 2.68 -8.15 20.63
CA LEU A 143 2.11 -8.25 19.28
C LEU A 143 0.70 -8.80 19.30
N ARG A 144 0.37 -9.70 20.24
CA ARG A 144 -1.01 -10.19 20.41
C ARG A 144 -2.02 -9.05 20.59
N TYR A 145 -1.62 -8.00 21.30
CA TYR A 145 -2.44 -6.82 21.54
C TYR A 145 -2.65 -6.00 20.26
N VAL A 146 -1.59 -5.82 19.47
CA VAL A 146 -1.66 -5.13 18.18
C VAL A 146 -2.47 -5.99 17.18
N TRP A 147 -2.25 -7.30 17.18
CA TRP A 147 -2.92 -8.24 16.31
C TRP A 147 -4.43 -8.31 16.57
N SER A 148 -4.87 -8.42 17.83
CA SER A 148 -6.30 -8.43 18.15
C SER A 148 -7.02 -7.17 17.66
N THR A 149 -6.30 -6.05 17.55
CA THR A 149 -6.83 -4.79 17.02
C THR A 149 -6.99 -4.82 15.51
N PHE A 150 -5.96 -5.30 14.80
CA PHE A 150 -5.95 -5.28 13.35
C PHE A 150 -6.62 -6.51 12.73
N GLN A 151 -6.81 -7.59 13.49
CA GLN A 151 -7.43 -8.83 13.02
C GLN A 151 -8.82 -8.58 12.40
N PRO A 152 -9.75 -7.84 13.03
CA PRO A 152 -11.02 -7.48 12.40
C PRO A 152 -10.85 -6.67 11.11
N LEU A 153 -9.89 -5.73 11.07
CA LEU A 153 -9.60 -4.95 9.85
C LEU A 153 -9.02 -5.81 8.73
N LEU A 154 -8.15 -6.77 9.05
CA LEU A 154 -7.37 -7.54 8.09
C LEU A 154 -8.09 -8.80 7.59
N GLN A 155 -8.85 -9.47 8.45
CA GLN A 155 -9.55 -10.72 8.15
C GLN A 155 -11.07 -10.61 8.24
N GLY A 156 -11.60 -9.57 8.88
CA GLY A 156 -13.03 -9.40 9.06
C GLY A 156 -13.76 -8.95 7.79
N LYS A 157 -15.07 -9.22 7.78
CA LYS A 157 -16.05 -8.86 6.77
C LYS A 157 -16.98 -7.77 7.28
N VAL A 158 -17.38 -6.89 6.37
CA VAL A 158 -18.37 -5.84 6.57
C VAL A 158 -19.64 -6.23 5.84
N LEU A 159 -20.68 -6.60 6.58
CA LEU A 159 -21.99 -6.88 6.00
C LEU A 159 -22.70 -5.55 5.70
N TYR A 160 -23.47 -5.47 4.62
CA TYR A 160 -24.32 -4.30 4.38
C TYR A 160 -25.71 -4.65 3.84
N THR A 161 -26.70 -3.83 4.18
CA THR A 161 -28.10 -4.05 3.81
C THR A 161 -28.85 -2.72 3.64
N PRO A 162 -29.90 -2.63 2.80
CA PRO A 162 -30.39 -3.67 1.88
C PRO A 162 -29.46 -3.86 0.67
N ASP A 163 -29.54 -5.03 0.05
CA ASP A 163 -28.88 -5.31 -1.24
C ASP A 163 -29.68 -4.66 -2.38
N THR A 164 -29.29 -3.46 -2.77
CA THR A 164 -29.93 -2.67 -3.84
C THR A 164 -28.85 -2.04 -4.72
N VAL A 165 -29.22 -1.63 -5.94
CA VAL A 165 -28.30 -0.94 -6.85
C VAL A 165 -27.75 0.34 -6.19
N SER A 166 -28.63 1.06 -5.49
CA SER A 166 -28.30 2.30 -4.79
C SER A 166 -27.26 2.12 -3.68
N THR A 167 -27.44 1.14 -2.80
CA THR A 167 -26.47 0.85 -1.72
C THR A 167 -25.18 0.26 -2.26
N SER A 168 -25.26 -0.59 -3.29
CA SER A 168 -24.10 -1.17 -3.96
C SER A 168 -23.19 -0.10 -4.57
N LEU A 169 -23.74 0.99 -5.12
CA LEU A 169 -22.94 2.13 -5.62
C LEU A 169 -22.15 2.83 -4.50
N ILE A 170 -22.78 3.07 -3.35
CA ILE A 170 -22.13 3.68 -2.18
C ILE A 170 -20.98 2.79 -1.70
N VAL A 171 -21.26 1.49 -1.54
CA VAL A 171 -20.28 0.50 -1.05
C VAL A 171 -19.13 0.33 -2.05
N LYS A 172 -19.41 0.35 -3.35
CA LYS A 172 -18.37 0.33 -4.39
C LYS A 172 -17.41 1.50 -4.23
N GLU A 173 -17.92 2.70 -3.97
CA GLU A 173 -17.06 3.87 -3.72
C GLU A 173 -16.33 3.81 -2.37
N ALA A 174 -16.95 3.23 -1.34
CA ALA A 174 -16.29 2.99 -0.06
C ALA A 174 -15.17 1.93 -0.16
N ASN A 175 -15.28 0.96 -1.08
CA ASN A 175 -14.30 -0.09 -1.30
C ASN A 175 -13.01 0.38 -2.00
N ASN A 176 -12.94 1.65 -2.42
CA ASN A 176 -11.79 2.19 -3.15
C ASN A 176 -10.46 2.08 -2.35
N THR A 177 -10.49 2.18 -1.01
CA THR A 177 -9.29 2.03 -0.19
C THR A 177 -8.71 0.61 -0.26
N PHE A 178 -9.55 -0.42 -0.18
CA PHE A 178 -9.11 -1.81 -0.32
C PHE A 178 -8.72 -2.14 -1.76
N HIS A 179 -9.38 -1.52 -2.75
CA HIS A 179 -8.95 -1.61 -4.14
C HIS A 179 -7.53 -1.06 -4.34
N ALA A 180 -7.16 0.05 -3.71
CA ALA A 180 -5.80 0.58 -3.78
C ALA A 180 -4.75 -0.38 -3.18
N ILE A 181 -5.09 -1.06 -2.09
CA ILE A 181 -4.24 -2.10 -1.47
C ILE A 181 -4.12 -3.33 -2.39
N ALA A 182 -5.22 -3.73 -3.04
CA ALA A 182 -5.21 -4.81 -4.03
C ALA A 182 -4.31 -4.48 -5.23
N MET A 183 -4.40 -3.25 -5.75
CA MET A 183 -3.51 -2.76 -6.81
C MET A 183 -2.04 -2.73 -6.38
N LEU A 184 -1.76 -2.38 -5.12
CA LEU A 184 -0.39 -2.41 -4.58
C LEU A 184 0.16 -3.84 -4.55
N LYS A 185 -0.66 -4.83 -4.17
CA LYS A 185 -0.30 -6.25 -4.24
C LYS A 185 -0.03 -6.68 -5.67
N GLU A 186 -0.91 -6.34 -6.62
CA GLU A 186 -0.73 -6.66 -8.03
C GLU A 186 0.57 -6.06 -8.59
N LEU A 187 0.88 -4.81 -8.23
CA LEU A 187 2.14 -4.16 -8.60
C LEU A 187 3.35 -4.91 -8.04
N ALA A 188 3.30 -5.33 -6.77
CA ALA A 188 4.36 -6.06 -6.12
C ALA A 188 4.59 -7.45 -6.77
N GLU A 189 3.50 -8.16 -7.11
CA GLU A 189 3.57 -9.43 -7.84
C GLU A 189 4.10 -9.24 -9.27
N ALA A 190 3.64 -8.20 -9.96
CA ALA A 190 4.13 -7.84 -11.30
C ALA A 190 5.61 -7.46 -11.29
N TRP A 191 6.11 -6.81 -10.24
CA TRP A 191 7.54 -6.53 -10.06
C TRP A 191 8.36 -7.82 -9.96
N GLY A 192 7.88 -8.82 -9.23
CA GLY A 192 8.54 -10.14 -9.17
C GLY A 192 8.67 -10.81 -10.55
N ILE A 193 7.69 -10.61 -11.43
CA ILE A 193 7.68 -11.19 -12.78
C ILE A 193 8.50 -10.35 -13.76
N HIS A 194 8.36 -9.03 -13.75
CA HIS A 194 8.91 -8.13 -14.77
C HIS A 194 10.18 -7.40 -14.33
N GLY A 195 10.58 -7.51 -13.07
CA GLY A 195 11.76 -6.84 -12.53
C GLY A 195 13.03 -7.14 -13.32
N HIS A 196 13.23 -8.39 -13.76
CA HIS A 196 14.40 -8.76 -14.57
C HIS A 196 14.50 -7.93 -15.87
N LYS A 197 13.39 -7.60 -16.53
CA LYS A 197 13.42 -6.76 -17.74
C LYS A 197 13.88 -5.34 -17.44
N ILE A 198 13.46 -4.81 -16.29
CA ILE A 198 13.88 -3.48 -15.80
C ILE A 198 15.36 -3.51 -15.46
N TRP A 199 15.81 -4.57 -14.80
CA TRP A 199 17.22 -4.80 -14.48
C TRP A 199 18.08 -4.86 -15.75
N ASP A 200 17.72 -5.72 -16.71
CA ASP A 200 18.44 -5.91 -17.97
C ASP A 200 18.48 -4.59 -18.77
N PHE A 201 17.37 -3.84 -18.81
CA PHE A 201 17.36 -2.52 -19.43
C PHE A 201 18.32 -1.55 -18.73
N MET A 202 18.26 -1.48 -17.39
CA MET A 202 19.11 -0.56 -16.63
C MET A 202 20.59 -0.94 -16.73
N GLN A 203 20.88 -2.24 -16.87
CA GLN A 203 22.22 -2.77 -16.84
C GLN A 203 22.89 -2.86 -18.20
N ASP A 204 22.20 -3.42 -19.19
CA ASP A 204 22.77 -3.89 -20.45
C ASP A 204 22.25 -3.13 -21.68
N SER A 205 21.28 -2.22 -21.52
CA SER A 205 20.77 -1.46 -22.67
C SER A 205 21.80 -0.49 -23.27
N SER A 206 21.81 -0.41 -24.61
CA SER A 206 22.67 0.52 -25.35
C SER A 206 22.31 1.99 -25.05
N GLN A 207 21.04 2.24 -24.73
CA GLN A 207 20.50 3.53 -24.32
C GLN A 207 21.06 3.96 -22.96
N MET A 208 21.04 3.09 -21.94
CA MET A 208 21.61 3.43 -20.63
C MET A 208 23.13 3.50 -20.66
N ASN A 209 23.79 2.70 -21.50
CA ASN A 209 25.23 2.82 -21.73
C ASN A 209 25.60 4.17 -22.37
N SER A 210 24.79 4.68 -23.30
CA SER A 210 24.96 6.03 -23.85
C SER A 210 24.72 7.12 -22.81
N MET A 211 23.74 6.95 -21.92
CA MET A 211 23.48 7.90 -20.84
C MET A 211 24.61 7.90 -19.79
N ARG A 212 25.14 6.72 -19.43
CA ARG A 212 26.28 6.55 -18.52
C ARG A 212 27.55 7.23 -19.05
N THR A 213 27.83 7.09 -20.35
CA THR A 213 28.99 7.75 -21.00
C THR A 213 28.83 9.28 -21.02
N LEU A 214 27.62 9.81 -21.25
CA LEU A 214 27.36 11.25 -21.16
C LEU A 214 27.52 11.82 -19.74
N LEU A 215 27.21 11.01 -18.71
CA LEU A 215 27.29 11.38 -17.30
C LEU A 215 28.68 11.14 -16.68
N ASN A 216 29.65 10.62 -17.46
CA ASN A 216 30.96 10.16 -16.96
C ASN A 216 30.86 9.21 -15.75
N ASN A 217 29.80 8.39 -15.71
CA ASN A 217 29.58 7.42 -14.65
C ASN A 217 29.80 6.01 -15.23
N PRO A 218 30.91 5.32 -14.90
CA PRO A 218 31.12 3.96 -15.37
C PRO A 218 30.00 3.06 -14.82
N GLY A 219 29.39 2.25 -15.68
CA GLY A 219 28.30 1.34 -15.29
C GLY A 219 28.70 0.26 -14.28
N ASP A 220 30.01 0.06 -14.10
CA ASP A 220 30.59 -0.92 -13.21
C ASP A 220 31.09 -0.28 -11.91
N ARG A 221 30.80 -0.96 -10.80
CA ARG A 221 31.20 -0.53 -9.46
C ARG A 221 32.73 -0.56 -9.33
N PRO A 222 33.38 0.55 -8.94
CA PRO A 222 34.80 0.53 -8.62
C PRO A 222 35.07 -0.42 -7.44
N PRO A 223 36.16 -1.21 -7.45
CA PRO A 223 36.54 -2.04 -6.32
C PRO A 223 36.68 -1.19 -5.04
N GLY A 224 35.93 -1.51 -3.99
CA GLY A 224 35.97 -0.79 -2.70
C GLY A 224 35.03 0.41 -2.59
N ALA A 225 34.20 0.71 -3.60
CA ALA A 225 33.17 1.74 -3.49
C ALA A 225 32.00 1.29 -2.58
N PRO A 226 31.41 2.19 -1.78
CA PRO A 226 30.35 1.84 -0.82
C PRO A 226 29.09 1.26 -1.51
N ALA A 227 28.44 0.32 -0.80
CA ALA A 227 27.20 -0.40 -1.13
C ALA A 227 25.95 0.52 -1.22
N ARG A 228 25.91 1.50 -2.15
CA ARG A 228 24.79 2.45 -2.30
C ARG A 228 24.44 2.78 -3.74
N ASP A 229 24.55 1.82 -4.64
CA ASP A 229 24.19 2.03 -6.04
C ASP A 229 22.71 1.66 -6.32
N TRP A 230 22.28 1.85 -7.57
CA TRP A 230 20.92 1.53 -7.98
C TRP A 230 20.65 0.02 -7.93
N ARG A 231 21.68 -0.83 -7.97
CA ARG A 231 21.55 -2.29 -7.93
C ARG A 231 21.21 -2.77 -6.53
N ASP A 232 21.93 -2.21 -5.55
CA ASP A 232 21.63 -2.41 -4.13
C ASP A 232 20.16 -1.99 -3.87
N SER A 233 19.77 -0.81 -4.38
CA SER A 233 18.39 -0.30 -4.28
C SER A 233 17.35 -1.19 -4.96
N PHE A 234 17.66 -1.73 -6.14
CA PHE A 234 16.78 -2.61 -6.89
C PHE A 234 16.58 -3.95 -6.18
N ASN A 235 17.66 -4.54 -5.66
CA ASN A 235 17.60 -5.80 -4.92
C ASN A 235 16.78 -5.63 -3.64
N SER A 236 17.05 -4.59 -2.85
CA SER A 236 16.25 -4.29 -1.64
C SER A 236 14.78 -4.02 -1.97
N THR A 237 14.50 -3.25 -3.04
CA THR A 237 13.12 -2.99 -3.47
C THR A 237 12.42 -4.29 -3.88
N SER A 238 13.13 -5.19 -4.56
CA SER A 238 12.59 -6.48 -4.99
C SER A 238 12.25 -7.38 -3.80
N GLU A 239 13.12 -7.42 -2.79
CA GLU A 239 12.87 -8.15 -1.54
C GLU A 239 11.68 -7.57 -0.77
N ILE A 240 11.61 -6.24 -0.62
CA ILE A 240 10.51 -5.55 0.06
C ILE A 240 9.18 -5.82 -0.66
N LEU A 241 9.14 -5.71 -1.98
CA LEU A 241 7.92 -5.95 -2.75
C LEU A 241 7.51 -7.42 -2.68
N ALA A 242 8.45 -8.36 -2.70
CA ALA A 242 8.14 -9.79 -2.53
C ALA A 242 7.51 -10.06 -1.15
N MET A 243 8.07 -9.51 -0.08
CA MET A 243 7.50 -9.62 1.27
C MET A 243 6.14 -8.94 1.38
N LEU A 244 5.99 -7.75 0.79
CA LEU A 244 4.73 -7.02 0.78
C LEU A 244 3.63 -7.80 0.06
N ALA A 245 3.94 -8.44 -1.07
CA ALA A 245 3.00 -9.27 -1.80
C ALA A 245 2.55 -10.48 -0.97
N GLN A 246 3.47 -11.15 -0.27
CA GLN A 246 3.17 -12.27 0.63
C GLN A 246 2.32 -11.82 1.82
N PHE A 247 2.67 -10.68 2.44
CA PHE A 247 1.94 -10.10 3.56
C PHE A 247 0.51 -9.68 3.20
N ILE A 248 0.34 -8.91 2.12
CA ILE A 248 -1.01 -8.52 1.65
C ILE A 248 -1.80 -9.76 1.19
N GLY A 249 -1.11 -10.78 0.67
CA GLY A 249 -1.70 -12.07 0.31
C GLY A 249 -2.34 -12.83 1.48
N CYS A 250 -2.03 -12.48 2.73
CA CYS A 250 -2.66 -13.06 3.92
C CYS A 250 -3.99 -12.41 4.30
N PHE A 251 -4.37 -11.31 3.63
CA PHE A 251 -5.56 -10.54 3.98
C PHE A 251 -6.70 -10.75 2.99
N ASP A 252 -7.90 -10.72 3.53
CA ASP A 252 -9.11 -10.72 2.73
C ASP A 252 -9.42 -9.27 2.33
N LEU A 253 -9.11 -8.91 1.09
CA LEU A 253 -9.36 -7.58 0.54
C LEU A 253 -10.80 -7.39 0.05
N ASP A 254 -11.57 -8.48 -0.06
CA ASP A 254 -12.99 -8.42 -0.40
C ASP A 254 -13.81 -8.19 0.87
N LYS A 255 -13.87 -6.93 1.32
CA LYS A 255 -14.41 -6.63 2.65
C LYS A 255 -15.92 -6.59 2.73
N PHE A 256 -16.62 -6.21 1.68
CA PHE A 256 -18.03 -5.89 1.75
C PHE A 256 -18.90 -7.02 1.20
N GLN A 257 -19.85 -7.49 2.01
CA GLN A 257 -20.80 -8.52 1.62
C GLN A 257 -22.24 -8.01 1.74
N ALA A 258 -22.98 -8.10 0.64
CA ALA A 258 -24.38 -7.68 0.60
C ALA A 258 -25.27 -8.71 1.28
N VAL A 259 -26.26 -8.25 2.04
CA VAL A 259 -27.33 -9.09 2.60
C VAL A 259 -28.69 -8.42 2.42
N PRO A 260 -29.76 -9.20 2.14
CA PRO A 260 -31.03 -8.65 1.68
C PRO A 260 -31.77 -7.85 2.75
N THR A 261 -31.70 -8.25 4.02
CA THR A 261 -32.40 -7.59 5.12
C THR A 261 -31.55 -7.46 6.38
N GLU A 262 -31.96 -6.57 7.28
CA GLU A 262 -31.35 -6.40 8.59
C GLU A 262 -31.41 -7.68 9.45
N ALA A 263 -32.46 -8.50 9.31
CA ALA A 263 -32.55 -9.76 10.04
C ALA A 263 -31.47 -10.76 9.56
N ASN A 264 -31.29 -10.86 8.25
CA ASN A 264 -30.21 -11.68 7.66
C ASN A 264 -28.83 -11.15 8.04
N LEU A 265 -28.66 -9.82 8.12
CA LEU A 265 -27.42 -9.21 8.59
C LEU A 265 -27.09 -9.64 10.02
N VAL A 266 -28.08 -9.65 10.91
CA VAL A 266 -27.88 -10.08 12.30
C VAL A 266 -27.55 -11.57 12.37
N GLU A 267 -28.29 -12.42 11.68
CA GLU A 267 -28.04 -13.86 11.65
C GLU A 267 -26.62 -14.18 11.15
N GLU A 268 -26.23 -13.58 10.02
CA GLU A 268 -24.91 -13.80 9.42
C GLU A 268 -23.79 -13.18 10.27
N SER A 269 -24.03 -12.04 10.92
CA SER A 269 -23.06 -11.44 11.85
C SER A 269 -22.74 -12.39 13.02
N LEU A 270 -23.75 -13.06 13.58
CA LEU A 270 -23.57 -14.02 14.68
C LEU A 270 -22.80 -15.27 14.22
N ARG A 271 -22.91 -15.66 12.94
CA ARG A 271 -22.10 -16.73 12.36
C ARG A 271 -20.64 -16.28 12.22
N LEU A 272 -20.41 -15.11 11.63
CA LEU A 272 -19.08 -14.55 11.41
C LEU A 272 -18.34 -14.22 12.71
N LEU A 273 -19.07 -13.83 13.77
CA LEU A 273 -18.50 -13.63 15.11
C LEU A 273 -17.89 -14.92 15.68
N LYS A 274 -18.55 -16.07 15.50
CA LYS A 274 -18.02 -17.38 15.94
C LYS A 274 -16.76 -17.79 15.18
N GLU A 275 -16.60 -17.26 13.96
CA GLU A 275 -15.44 -17.49 13.11
C GLU A 275 -14.36 -16.40 13.28
N GLU A 276 -14.55 -15.44 14.19
CA GLU A 276 -13.68 -14.25 14.39
C GLU A 276 -13.46 -13.43 13.11
N LYS A 277 -14.47 -13.42 12.24
CA LYS A 277 -14.45 -12.77 10.92
C LYS A 277 -15.49 -11.68 10.76
N PHE A 278 -16.22 -11.33 11.81
CA PHE A 278 -17.13 -10.20 11.77
C PHE A 278 -16.38 -8.92 12.13
N TRP A 279 -16.44 -7.91 11.26
CA TRP A 279 -15.92 -6.58 11.57
C TRP A 279 -17.05 -5.61 11.89
N ALA A 280 -18.01 -5.46 10.97
CA ALA A 280 -19.16 -4.60 11.18
C ALA A 280 -20.34 -4.96 10.26
N GLY A 281 -21.50 -4.41 10.58
CA GLY A 281 -22.71 -4.44 9.77
C GLY A 281 -23.20 -3.02 9.50
N ILE A 282 -23.42 -2.67 8.25
CA ILE A 282 -23.94 -1.36 7.84
C ILE A 282 -25.38 -1.54 7.40
N VAL A 283 -26.28 -0.76 7.98
CA VAL A 283 -27.68 -0.77 7.58
C VAL A 283 -28.04 0.61 7.07
N PHE A 284 -28.30 0.71 5.78
CA PHE A 284 -28.84 1.91 5.15
C PHE A 284 -30.35 1.97 5.39
N GLU A 285 -30.82 3.09 5.91
CA GLU A 285 -32.22 3.35 6.20
C GLU A 285 -32.84 4.16 5.05
N ASP A 286 -34.15 4.00 4.83
CA ASP A 286 -34.94 4.83 3.91
C ASP A 286 -34.46 4.79 2.44
N ILE A 287 -33.88 3.68 1.99
CA ILE A 287 -33.50 3.45 0.58
C ILE A 287 -34.64 2.77 -0.18
N ASP A 288 -35.03 3.36 -1.31
CA ASP A 288 -35.96 2.73 -2.27
C ASP A 288 -35.27 1.56 -3.00
N PRO A 289 -35.78 0.32 -2.90
CA PRO A 289 -35.20 -0.84 -3.57
C PRO A 289 -35.14 -0.76 -5.09
N GLN A 290 -36.01 0.05 -5.71
CA GLN A 290 -36.09 0.19 -7.17
C GLN A 290 -35.27 1.38 -7.70
N ALA A 291 -34.81 2.26 -6.81
CA ALA A 291 -34.01 3.41 -7.22
C ALA A 291 -32.60 2.96 -7.62
N SER A 292 -32.14 3.45 -8.77
CA SER A 292 -30.74 3.26 -9.20
C SER A 292 -29.77 4.16 -8.44
N ASP A 293 -30.26 5.24 -7.83
CA ASP A 293 -29.45 6.30 -7.23
C ASP A 293 -29.77 6.48 -5.74
N PRO A 294 -28.78 6.90 -4.91
CA PRO A 294 -29.03 7.19 -3.51
C PRO A 294 -29.89 8.45 -3.31
N PRO A 295 -30.74 8.47 -2.27
CA PRO A 295 -31.52 9.65 -1.92
C PRO A 295 -30.60 10.81 -1.52
N ALA A 296 -31.09 12.05 -1.62
CA ALA A 296 -30.30 13.25 -1.32
C ALA A 296 -29.77 13.30 0.13
N LEU A 297 -30.46 12.65 1.06
CA LEU A 297 -30.04 12.45 2.44
C LEU A 297 -29.97 10.95 2.69
N VAL A 298 -28.75 10.43 2.86
CA VAL A 298 -28.52 9.04 3.22
C VAL A 298 -28.41 8.94 4.74
N LYS A 299 -29.21 8.04 5.32
CA LYS A 299 -29.17 7.71 6.74
C LYS A 299 -28.69 6.27 6.89
N TYR A 300 -27.75 6.05 7.79
CA TYR A 300 -27.21 4.72 8.01
C TYR A 300 -26.83 4.51 9.48
N LYS A 301 -26.77 3.24 9.87
CA LYS A 301 -26.27 2.78 11.17
C LYS A 301 -25.16 1.78 10.98
N ILE A 302 -24.09 1.92 11.76
CA ILE A 302 -23.00 0.95 11.87
C ILE A 302 -23.26 0.12 13.13
N ARG A 303 -23.25 -1.21 12.96
CA ARG A 303 -23.37 -2.22 14.01
C ARG A 303 -22.05 -2.95 14.14
N MET A 304 -21.51 -2.99 15.34
CA MET A 304 -20.24 -3.65 15.65
C MET A 304 -20.40 -4.41 16.95
N ASP A 305 -19.51 -5.37 17.19
CA ASP A 305 -19.50 -6.10 18.45
C ASP A 305 -19.20 -5.15 19.62
N ILE A 306 -19.83 -5.41 20.77
CA ILE A 306 -19.74 -4.58 21.97
C ILE A 306 -18.32 -4.52 22.53
N ASP A 307 -17.49 -5.52 22.24
CA ASP A 307 -16.11 -5.56 22.70
C ASP A 307 -15.17 -4.70 21.83
N GLU A 308 -15.57 -4.44 20.58
CA GLU A 308 -14.78 -3.65 19.61
C GLU A 308 -15.12 -2.15 19.63
N VAL A 309 -16.29 -1.75 20.13
CA VAL A 309 -16.70 -0.34 20.17
C VAL A 309 -17.10 0.14 21.57
N GLU A 310 -17.10 1.46 21.74
CA GLU A 310 -17.55 2.08 22.99
C GLU A 310 -19.06 1.86 23.18
N ARG A 311 -19.47 1.60 24.42
CA ARG A 311 -20.88 1.32 24.75
C ARG A 311 -21.71 2.59 24.61
N THR A 312 -22.83 2.51 23.88
CA THR A 312 -23.70 3.69 23.66
C THR A 312 -24.74 3.91 24.76
N ASN A 313 -24.58 3.28 25.93
CA ASN A 313 -25.52 3.44 27.05
C ASN A 313 -25.27 4.70 27.89
N LYS A 314 -24.14 5.39 27.65
CA LYS A 314 -23.76 6.63 28.33
C LYS A 314 -23.06 7.55 27.32
N ALA A 315 -23.37 8.84 27.39
CA ALA A 315 -22.65 9.86 26.61
C ALA A 315 -21.44 10.42 27.37
N GLU A 316 -21.43 10.30 28.70
CA GLU A 316 -20.37 10.81 29.57
C GLU A 316 -20.16 9.91 30.78
N ASP A 317 -18.99 10.03 31.41
CA ASP A 317 -18.67 9.32 32.64
C ASP A 317 -19.54 9.83 33.80
N ARG A 318 -20.02 8.92 34.64
CA ARG A 318 -20.89 9.27 35.79
C ARG A 318 -20.24 10.24 36.77
N SER A 319 -18.91 10.22 36.87
CA SER A 319 -18.14 11.16 37.69
C SER A 319 -17.00 11.67 36.84
N TRP A 320 -16.91 12.99 36.71
CA TRP A 320 -15.80 13.64 36.04
C TRP A 320 -14.52 13.48 36.88
N SER A 321 -13.42 13.08 36.23
CA SER A 321 -12.09 13.02 36.83
C SER A 321 -11.13 13.86 35.98
N PRO A 322 -10.27 14.70 36.58
CA PRO A 322 -9.30 15.47 35.82
C PRO A 322 -8.23 14.55 35.21
N GLY A 323 -8.05 14.63 33.90
CA GLY A 323 -7.08 13.83 33.15
C GLY A 323 -7.45 13.71 31.67
N ALA A 324 -6.49 13.33 30.84
CA ALA A 324 -6.79 12.94 29.45
C ALA A 324 -7.32 11.51 29.43
N ARG A 325 -8.33 11.25 28.59
CA ARG A 325 -8.78 9.88 28.27
C ARG A 325 -7.89 9.34 27.15
N ASP A 326 -6.67 8.95 27.51
CA ASP A 326 -5.60 8.59 26.57
C ASP A 326 -5.18 7.11 26.66
N HIS A 327 -5.93 6.29 27.39
CA HIS A 327 -5.68 4.86 27.41
C HIS A 327 -6.07 4.23 26.08
N SER A 328 -5.08 3.92 25.26
CA SER A 328 -5.26 3.32 23.92
C SER A 328 -6.23 2.14 23.90
N TYR A 329 -6.20 1.27 24.91
CA TYR A 329 -7.08 0.10 24.96
C TYR A 329 -8.52 0.42 25.39
N ASN A 330 -8.66 1.22 26.44
CA ASN A 330 -9.95 1.41 27.10
C ASN A 330 -10.73 2.61 26.58
N ASP A 331 -10.03 3.69 26.23
CA ASP A 331 -10.64 4.97 25.89
C ASP A 331 -10.72 5.23 24.38
N LEU A 332 -9.86 4.59 23.57
CA LEU A 332 -9.79 4.83 22.13
C LEU A 332 -10.51 3.76 21.30
N ARG A 333 -11.51 3.05 21.86
CA ARG A 333 -12.20 1.92 21.20
C ARG A 333 -12.74 2.24 19.80
N TYR A 334 -13.23 3.45 19.56
CA TYR A 334 -13.68 3.87 18.22
C TYR A 334 -12.58 3.85 17.15
N VAL A 335 -11.32 4.06 17.56
CA VAL A 335 -10.15 3.99 16.69
C VAL A 335 -9.65 2.56 16.60
N TRP A 336 -9.51 1.87 17.74
CA TRP A 336 -8.92 0.52 17.78
C TRP A 336 -9.84 -0.54 17.15
N GLY A 337 -11.15 -0.54 17.42
CA GLY A 337 -12.09 -1.44 16.72
C GLY A 337 -12.40 -1.00 15.28
N GLY A 338 -11.96 0.18 14.89
CA GLY A 338 -12.04 0.67 13.52
C GLY A 338 -13.39 1.26 13.09
N PHE A 339 -14.26 1.58 14.04
CA PHE A 339 -15.51 2.32 13.78
C PHE A 339 -15.26 3.62 13.03
N ALA A 340 -14.28 4.42 13.47
CA ALA A 340 -13.96 5.71 12.85
C ALA A 340 -13.50 5.55 11.39
N TYR A 341 -12.76 4.47 11.07
CA TYR A 341 -12.34 4.18 9.72
C TYR A 341 -13.52 3.76 8.83
N LEU A 342 -14.40 2.89 9.33
CA LEU A 342 -15.61 2.50 8.60
C LEU A 342 -16.53 3.70 8.34
N GLN A 343 -16.71 4.56 9.35
CA GLN A 343 -17.49 5.78 9.19
C GLN A 343 -16.88 6.67 8.09
N ASP A 344 -15.57 6.92 8.15
CA ASP A 344 -14.87 7.74 7.15
C ASP A 344 -14.99 7.15 5.74
N MET A 345 -14.83 5.83 5.60
CA MET A 345 -14.97 5.12 4.33
C MET A 345 -16.38 5.24 3.74
N ILE A 346 -17.42 5.07 4.56
CA ILE A 346 -18.81 5.15 4.10
C ILE A 346 -19.19 6.59 3.79
N ASP A 347 -18.81 7.56 4.64
CA ASP A 347 -19.07 8.98 4.39
C ASP A 347 -18.42 9.42 3.07
N HIS A 348 -17.15 9.06 2.83
CA HIS A 348 -16.50 9.31 1.55
C HIS A 348 -17.17 8.58 0.39
N GLY A 349 -17.61 7.35 0.58
CA GLY A 349 -18.37 6.59 -0.41
C GLY A 349 -19.62 7.35 -0.85
N ILE A 350 -20.43 7.80 0.12
CA ILE A 350 -21.67 8.54 -0.15
C ILE A 350 -21.35 9.90 -0.82
N ILE A 351 -20.35 10.64 -0.35
CA ILE A 351 -19.91 11.90 -0.96
C ILE A 351 -19.53 11.68 -2.42
N ARG A 352 -18.72 10.67 -2.72
CA ARG A 352 -18.29 10.36 -4.09
C ARG A 352 -19.45 9.97 -4.97
N THR A 353 -20.38 9.15 -4.49
CA THR A 353 -21.58 8.79 -5.27
C THR A 353 -22.44 10.00 -5.64
N HIS A 354 -22.57 10.99 -4.75
CA HIS A 354 -23.33 12.21 -5.05
C HIS A 354 -22.55 13.22 -5.92
N THR A 355 -21.24 13.36 -5.71
CA THR A 355 -20.41 14.37 -6.38
C THR A 355 -19.87 13.92 -7.74
N ALA A 356 -19.71 12.61 -7.97
CA ALA A 356 -19.36 12.03 -9.28
C ALA A 356 -20.45 12.26 -10.34
N LYS A 357 -21.64 12.69 -9.93
CA LYS A 357 -22.75 13.13 -10.79
C LYS A 357 -22.84 14.66 -10.80
N SER A 358 -21.94 15.30 -11.54
CA SER A 358 -21.97 16.73 -11.93
C SER A 358 -22.56 17.73 -10.92
N GLN A 359 -21.64 18.43 -10.23
CA GLN A 359 -21.75 19.64 -9.40
C GLN A 359 -21.58 19.41 -7.88
N PRO A 360 -20.84 20.30 -7.18
CA PRO A 360 -20.68 20.24 -5.74
C PRO A 360 -21.98 20.65 -5.06
N LYS A 361 -22.86 19.67 -4.82
CA LYS A 361 -23.88 19.77 -3.78
C LYS A 361 -23.21 19.31 -2.50
N PHE A 362 -23.10 20.19 -1.49
CA PHE A 362 -22.69 19.79 -0.15
C PHE A 362 -23.66 18.72 0.34
N PRO A 363 -23.22 17.46 0.45
CA PRO A 363 -24.14 16.41 0.82
C PRO A 363 -24.25 16.38 2.36
N MET A 364 -25.47 16.24 2.87
CA MET A 364 -25.76 16.11 4.31
C MET A 364 -26.04 14.64 4.60
N PHE A 365 -25.46 14.11 5.67
CA PHE A 365 -25.67 12.74 6.14
C PHE A 365 -25.86 12.71 7.65
N VAL A 366 -26.53 11.66 8.13
CA VAL A 366 -26.69 11.40 9.56
C VAL A 366 -26.30 9.96 9.84
N GLY A 367 -25.11 9.78 10.39
CA GLY A 367 -24.66 8.51 10.95
C GLY A 367 -25.19 8.34 12.37
N VAL A 368 -25.83 7.21 12.68
CA VAL A 368 -26.28 6.88 14.05
C VAL A 368 -25.51 5.67 14.55
N ILE A 369 -24.86 5.82 15.72
CA ILE A 369 -24.15 4.74 16.39
C ILE A 369 -25.16 3.94 17.22
N LYS A 370 -25.24 2.62 16.99
CA LYS A 370 -26.02 1.71 17.83
C LYS A 370 -25.17 0.49 18.17
N THR A 371 -24.83 0.33 19.45
CA THR A 371 -24.37 -0.96 20.00
C THR A 371 -25.61 -1.80 20.31
N GLY A 372 -25.68 -3.01 19.77
CA GLY A 372 -26.83 -3.91 19.92
C GLY A 372 -26.39 -5.27 20.42
#